data_AF-A0A7S1Q954-F1
#
_entry.id   AF-A0A7S1Q954-F1
#
_cell.length_a   1.000
_cell.length_b   1.000
_cell.length_c   1.000
_cell.angle_alpha   90.00
_cell.angle_beta   90.00
_cell.angle_gamma   90.00
#
_symmetry.space_group_name_H-M   'P 1'
#
loop_
_entity.id
_entity.type
_entity.pdbx_description
1 polymer ?
#
loop_
_entity_poly.entity_id
_entity_poly.type
_entity_poly.pdbx_seq_one_letter_code
_entity_poly.pdbx_strand_id
1 'polypeptide(L)'
;SSWDFPAMAYALQTTDPNDYARVAMMIDGAEEWVDVDPKRGPVCIDADGRPNFLTKHHGGALVGIGCWGSNAPWVDMSKTEREVMLHVVAKRNRAMRENWHNIGRQP
;
A
#
# COMPACT_ATOMS: atom_id res chain seq x y z
N SER A 1 20.91 7.16 -28.10
CA SER A 1 20.71 6.40 -26.85
C SER A 1 19.24 6.54 -26.45
N SER A 2 18.47 5.49 -26.72
CA SER A 2 17.04 5.42 -26.38
C SER A 2 16.90 5.09 -24.90
N TRP A 3 16.23 5.94 -24.14
CA TRP A 3 15.81 5.62 -22.77
C TRP A 3 14.44 4.94 -22.84
N ASP A 4 14.44 3.68 -23.25
CA ASP A 4 13.27 2.81 -23.11
C ASP A 4 13.18 2.35 -21.65
N PHE A 5 12.55 3.17 -20.80
CA PHE A 5 12.03 2.67 -19.53
C PHE A 5 10.77 1.87 -19.85
N PRO A 6 10.76 0.53 -19.72
CA PRO A 6 9.52 -0.21 -19.86
C PRO A 6 8.60 0.29 -18.74
N ALA A 7 7.44 0.81 -19.11
CA ALA A 7 6.35 1.08 -18.19
C ALA A 7 6.13 -0.21 -17.37
N MET A 8 6.53 -0.18 -16.10
CA MET A 8 6.53 -1.31 -15.17
C MET A 8 5.09 -1.78 -14.99
N ALA A 9 4.68 -2.72 -15.83
CA ALA A 9 3.40 -3.38 -15.76
C ALA A 9 3.38 -4.20 -14.46
N TYR A 10 2.55 -3.75 -13.51
CA TYR A 10 2.25 -4.46 -12.26
C TYR A 10 1.75 -5.87 -12.54
N ALA A 11 2.64 -6.84 -12.52
CA ALA A 11 2.27 -8.24 -12.55
C ALA A 11 1.81 -8.63 -11.15
N LEU A 12 0.50 -8.60 -10.93
CA LEU A 12 -0.14 -9.26 -9.79
C LEU A 12 0.12 -10.78 -9.94
N GLN A 13 1.20 -11.29 -9.35
CA GLN A 13 1.42 -12.72 -9.23
C GLN A 13 0.51 -13.26 -8.12
N THR A 14 -0.67 -13.79 -8.49
CA THR A 14 -1.50 -14.59 -7.57
C THR A 14 -2.00 -15.83 -8.29
N THR A 15 -1.94 -16.97 -7.61
CA THR A 15 -2.42 -18.28 -8.10
C THR A 15 -3.90 -18.52 -7.73
N ASP A 16 -4.46 -17.72 -6.81
CA ASP A 16 -5.88 -17.65 -6.44
C ASP A 16 -6.31 -16.17 -6.27
N PRO A 17 -7.42 -15.71 -6.88
CA PRO A 17 -7.91 -14.33 -6.74
C PRO A 17 -8.38 -13.95 -5.31
N ASN A 18 -8.49 -14.91 -4.39
CA ASN A 18 -8.80 -14.67 -2.99
C ASN A 18 -7.56 -14.69 -2.08
N ASP A 19 -6.40 -15.06 -2.60
CA ASP A 19 -5.17 -15.05 -1.83
C ASP A 19 -4.59 -13.64 -1.73
N TYR A 20 -3.86 -13.43 -0.65
CA TYR A 20 -3.06 -12.21 -0.47
C TYR A 20 -2.05 -12.11 -1.62
N ALA A 21 -2.08 -10.97 -2.31
CA ALA A 21 -1.07 -10.65 -3.30
C ALA A 21 0.09 -9.91 -2.63
N ARG A 22 1.29 -10.04 -3.20
CA ARG A 22 2.44 -9.21 -2.81
C ARG A 22 2.91 -8.40 -4.00
N VAL A 23 2.95 -7.08 -3.84
CA VAL A 23 3.26 -6.13 -4.91
C VAL A 23 4.55 -5.39 -4.58
N ALA A 24 5.51 -5.40 -5.51
CA ALA A 24 6.71 -4.58 -5.44
C ALA A 24 6.40 -3.15 -5.90
N MET A 25 6.75 -2.16 -5.08
CA MET A 25 6.60 -0.74 -5.36
C MET A 25 7.97 -0.07 -5.38
N MET A 26 8.26 0.71 -6.43
CA MET A 26 9.46 1.56 -6.44
C MET A 26 9.19 2.86 -5.68
N ILE A 27 9.88 3.04 -4.55
CA ILE A 27 9.79 4.22 -3.68
C ILE A 27 11.19 4.83 -3.54
N ASP A 28 11.38 6.02 -4.10
CA ASP A 28 12.64 6.78 -4.04
C ASP A 28 13.87 5.97 -4.47
N GLY A 29 13.72 5.18 -5.54
CA GLY A 29 14.78 4.34 -6.10
C GLY A 29 15.02 3.00 -5.39
N ALA A 30 14.25 2.70 -4.34
CA ALA A 30 14.29 1.41 -3.65
C ALA A 30 12.98 0.63 -3.85
N GLU A 31 13.09 -0.69 -3.93
CA GLU A 31 11.93 -1.58 -4.00
C GLU A 31 11.37 -1.81 -2.59
N GLU A 32 10.05 -1.63 -2.42
CA GLU A 32 9.32 -1.88 -1.19
C GLU A 32 8.16 -2.82 -1.48
N TRP A 33 8.02 -3.88 -0.69
CA TRP A 33 6.97 -4.88 -0.86
C TRP A 33 5.73 -4.51 -0.04
N VAL A 34 4.57 -4.56 -0.67
CA VAL A 34 3.27 -4.32 -0.05
C VAL A 34 2.41 -5.57 -0.19
N ASP A 35 1.93 -6.10 0.94
CA ASP A 35 0.92 -7.15 0.95
C ASP A 35 -0.46 -6.53 0.67
N VAL A 36 -1.27 -7.21 -0.13
CA VAL A 36 -2.57 -6.73 -0.60
C VAL A 36 -3.61 -7.80 -0.35
N ASP A 37 -4.60 -7.47 0.47
CA ASP A 37 -5.82 -8.25 0.60
C ASP A 37 -6.74 -7.94 -0.60
N PRO A 38 -7.24 -8.96 -1.33
CA PRO A 38 -8.02 -8.73 -2.54
C PRO A 38 -9.33 -7.96 -2.30
N LYS A 39 -9.88 -7.98 -1.07
CA LYS A 39 -11.14 -7.31 -0.71
C LYS A 39 -10.90 -5.97 -0.01
N ARG A 40 -9.89 -5.91 0.88
CA ARG A 40 -9.63 -4.77 1.75
C ARG A 40 -8.53 -3.84 1.24
N GLY A 41 -7.71 -4.30 0.31
CA GLY A 41 -6.62 -3.53 -0.29
C GLY A 41 -5.29 -3.69 0.43
N PRO A 42 -4.37 -2.73 0.24
CA PRO A 42 -3.01 -2.84 0.76
C PRO A 42 -2.96 -2.80 2.29
N VAL A 43 -2.12 -3.65 2.86
CA VAL A 43 -1.92 -3.81 4.30
C VAL A 43 -0.97 -2.73 4.81
N CYS A 44 -1.48 -1.84 5.66
CA CYS A 44 -0.66 -0.96 6.47
C CYS A 44 -0.28 -1.64 7.77
N ILE A 45 0.91 -1.38 8.28
CA ILE A 45 1.31 -1.81 9.62
C ILE A 45 1.24 -0.60 10.56
N ASP A 46 0.50 -0.73 11.65
CA ASP A 46 0.40 0.28 12.70
C ASP A 46 1.57 0.20 13.69
N ALA A 47 1.63 1.16 14.60
CA ALA A 47 2.72 1.30 15.56
C ALA A 47 2.75 0.20 16.65
N ASP A 48 1.81 -0.72 16.67
CA ASP A 48 1.84 -1.92 17.52
C ASP A 48 2.14 -3.19 16.70
N GLY A 49 2.51 -3.02 15.42
CA GLY A 49 2.76 -4.09 14.48
C GLY A 49 1.49 -4.74 13.93
N ARG A 50 0.29 -4.26 14.28
CA ARG A 50 -0.96 -4.84 13.80
C ARG A 50 -1.27 -4.39 12.36
N PRO A 51 -1.87 -5.28 11.54
CA PRO A 51 -2.33 -4.92 10.22
C PRO A 51 -3.56 -4.01 10.31
N ASN A 52 -3.55 -2.98 9.48
CA ASN A 52 -4.64 -2.03 9.31
C ASN A 52 -4.91 -1.81 7.81
N PHE A 53 -6.13 -1.39 7.49
CA PHE A 53 -6.59 -1.17 6.11
C PHE A 53 -7.14 0.24 5.98
N LEU A 54 -6.74 0.92 4.92
CA LEU A 54 -7.21 2.27 4.65
C LEU A 54 -8.42 2.23 3.70
N THR A 55 -9.29 3.21 3.82
CA THR A 55 -10.33 3.52 2.82
C THR A 55 -10.17 4.95 2.34
N LYS A 56 -10.72 5.30 1.18
CA LYS A 56 -10.62 6.66 0.64
C LYS A 56 -11.90 7.43 0.94
N HIS A 57 -11.82 8.45 1.77
CA HIS A 57 -12.92 9.39 2.00
C HIS A 57 -13.22 10.19 0.73
N HIS A 58 -14.48 10.61 0.54
CA HIS A 58 -14.90 11.42 -0.60
C HIS A 58 -14.03 12.68 -0.82
N GLY A 59 -13.59 13.31 0.27
CA GLY A 59 -12.66 14.45 0.24
C GLY A 59 -11.22 14.11 -0.16
N GLY A 60 -10.93 12.87 -0.55
CA GLY A 60 -9.61 12.40 -1.00
C GLY A 60 -8.67 11.91 0.10
N ALA A 61 -9.02 12.12 1.38
CA ALA A 61 -8.22 11.64 2.51
C ALA A 61 -8.28 10.12 2.65
N LEU A 62 -7.16 9.49 3.01
CA LEU A 62 -7.14 8.08 3.40
C LEU A 62 -7.41 7.94 4.89
N VAL A 63 -8.37 7.09 5.26
CA VAL A 63 -8.81 6.91 6.65
C VAL A 63 -8.76 5.44 7.06
N GLY A 64 -8.26 5.16 8.26
CA GLY A 64 -8.24 3.82 8.85
C GLY A 64 -9.56 3.46 9.56
N ILE A 65 -10.69 3.87 8.98
CA ILE A 65 -12.02 3.59 9.48
C ILE A 65 -12.75 2.81 8.39
N GLY A 66 -13.51 1.79 8.78
CA GLY A 66 -14.39 1.06 7.86
C GLY A 66 -15.33 2.02 7.14
N CYS A 67 -15.84 1.61 5.98
CA CYS A 67 -16.67 2.49 5.13
C CYS A 67 -17.88 3.06 5.91
N TRP A 68 -17.81 4.36 6.25
CA TRP A 68 -18.91 5.12 6.88
C TRP A 68 -19.73 5.86 5.83
N GLY A 69 -20.22 5.12 4.82
CA GLY A 69 -21.10 5.63 3.75
C GLY A 69 -20.47 6.62 2.75
N SER A 70 -19.41 7.35 3.14
CA SER A 70 -18.70 8.32 2.31
C SER A 70 -17.30 7.88 1.87
N ASN A 71 -16.86 6.68 2.29
CA ASN A 71 -15.55 6.14 1.93
C ASN A 71 -15.69 5.12 0.79
N ALA A 72 -14.86 5.21 -0.23
CA ALA A 72 -14.76 4.19 -1.25
C ALA A 72 -13.95 2.98 -0.72
N PRO A 73 -14.52 1.76 -0.73
CA PRO A 73 -13.76 0.55 -0.45
C PRO A 73 -12.81 0.21 -1.61
N TRP A 74 -11.76 -0.57 -1.33
CA TRP A 74 -10.74 -0.95 -2.30
C TRP A 74 -11.28 -1.50 -3.62
N VAL A 75 -12.31 -2.35 -3.53
CA VAL A 75 -12.94 -3.00 -4.70
C VAL A 75 -13.60 -2.01 -5.65
N ASP A 76 -14.04 -0.85 -5.15
CA ASP A 76 -14.71 0.18 -5.94
C ASP A 76 -13.74 1.24 -6.46
N MET A 77 -12.48 1.24 -6.00
CA MET A 77 -11.47 2.18 -6.45
C MET A 77 -11.05 1.89 -7.89
N SER A 78 -10.85 2.95 -8.67
CA SER A 78 -10.24 2.91 -9.99
C SER A 78 -8.78 2.44 -9.93
N LYS A 79 -8.23 2.02 -11.07
CA LYS A 79 -6.81 1.61 -11.18
C LYS A 79 -5.85 2.66 -10.61
N THR A 80 -6.06 3.93 -10.96
CA THR A 80 -5.22 5.04 -10.48
C THR A 80 -5.34 5.24 -8.98
N GLU A 81 -6.54 5.16 -8.42
CA GLU A 81 -6.73 5.29 -6.96
C GLU A 81 -6.05 4.16 -6.20
N ARG A 82 -6.13 2.93 -6.73
CA ARG A 82 -5.44 1.77 -6.16
C ARG A 82 -3.93 1.94 -6.19
N GLU A 83 -3.38 2.43 -7.30
CA GLU A 83 -1.95 2.70 -7.45
C GLU A 83 -1.47 3.79 -6.47
N VAL A 84 -2.20 4.91 -6.36
CA VAL A 84 -1.92 5.96 -5.39
C VAL A 84 -1.91 5.39 -3.97
N MET A 85 -2.91 4.59 -3.63
CA MET A 85 -3.02 3.97 -2.32
C MET A 85 -1.85 3.02 -2.04
N LEU A 86 -1.44 2.20 -3.00
CA LEU A 86 -0.25 1.33 -2.88
C LEU A 86 1.01 2.15 -2.58
N HIS A 87 1.23 3.26 -3.28
CA HIS A 87 2.38 4.14 -3.01
C HIS A 87 2.34 4.74 -1.61
N VAL A 88 1.16 5.15 -1.13
CA VAL A 88 1.02 5.69 0.23
C VAL A 88 1.31 4.63 1.28
N VAL A 89 0.76 3.41 1.11
CA VAL A 89 1.00 2.31 2.03
C VAL A 89 2.47 1.89 2.03
N ALA A 90 3.11 1.78 0.87
CA ALA A 90 4.53 1.46 0.76
C ALA A 90 5.40 2.46 1.53
N LYS A 91 5.17 3.77 1.32
CA LYS A 91 5.88 4.84 2.05
C LYS A 91 5.66 4.75 3.56
N ARG A 92 4.41 4.52 3.98
CA ARG A 92 4.06 4.38 5.41
C ARG A 92 4.75 3.17 6.04
N ASN A 93 4.69 2.00 5.40
CA ASN A 93 5.31 0.78 5.91
C ASN A 93 6.83 0.92 5.98
N ARG A 94 7.46 1.52 4.96
CA ARG A 94 8.88 1.86 4.98
C ARG A 94 9.23 2.78 6.14
N ALA A 95 8.49 3.88 6.31
CA ALA A 95 8.72 4.84 7.39
C ALA A 95 8.54 4.19 8.77
N MET A 96 7.54 3.32 8.95
CA MET A 96 7.36 2.57 10.19
C MET A 96 8.55 1.65 10.46
N ARG A 97 8.97 0.85 9.48
CA ARG A 97 10.13 -0.02 9.60
C ARG A 97 11.40 0.75 9.97
N GLU A 98 11.68 1.85 9.28
CA GLU A 98 12.82 2.73 9.57
C GLU A 98 12.72 3.35 10.98
N ASN A 99 11.54 3.81 11.38
CA ASN A 99 11.31 4.33 12.73
C ASN A 99 11.51 3.27 13.82
N TRP A 100 11.07 2.02 13.60
CA TRP A 100 11.34 0.91 14.53
C TRP A 100 12.83 0.70 14.76
N HIS A 101 13.62 0.74 13.67
CA HIS A 101 15.08 0.63 13.76
C HIS A 101 15.71 1.82 14.51
N ASN A 102 15.14 3.03 14.36
CA ASN A 102 15.63 4.23 15.03
C ASN A 102 15.26 4.28 16.52
N ILE A 103 14.09 3.77 16.92
CA ILE A 103 13.64 3.73 18.32
C ILE A 103 14.40 2.65 19.14
N GLY A 104 15.07 1.70 18.47
CA GLY A 104 15.97 0.70 19.06
C GLY A 104 17.43 1.15 19.26
N ARG A 105 17.75 2.44 19.04
CA ARG A 105 19.04 3.06 19.41
C ARG A 105 18.80 4.41 20.09
N GLN A 106 18.64 4.38 21.41
CA GLN A 106 19.07 5.50 22.25
C GLN A 106 20.48 5.19 22.77
N PRO A 107 21.44 6.14 22.78
CA PRO A 107 22.62 6.02 23.64
C PRO A 107 22.23 5.97 25.12
#